data_AF-A0A929HVX5-F1
#
_entry.id   AF-A0A929HVX5-F1
#
_cell.length_a   1.000
_cell.length_b   1.000
_cell.length_c   1.000
_cell.angle_alpha   90.00
_cell.angle_beta   90.00
_cell.angle_gamma   90.00
#
_symmetry.space_group_name_H-M   'P 1'
#
loop_
_entity.id
_entity.type
_entity.pdbx_description
1 polymer ?
#
loop_
_entity_poly.entity_id
_entity_poly.type
_entity_poly.pdbx_seq_one_letter_code
_entity_poly.pdbx_strand_id
1 'polypeptide(L)'
;MIDRYIKNFLSFVVIVALTGLPGTAGGGQSVSNSDQSPAPGSSPTADSPSRPWYENISTHWGGRMKTAGFASRVTDDTIFEPVGTGTYYDAGANFRLTNETFFTDAVFTEIHYELLWFGGDSIRKQNELRDIFPTLPDNLLFRGAPLTDDRRLMDLTDIIKEENSWFLAQRLDRLYLALLGDQGSLRIGRQAITWGDGFVFNPMDLFNPFSPTAIDRDYKVGDDMINAQYSLKQFGDIQLLYVARRNPDNDEVEFDQASLAGKLHFALG
;
A
#
# COMPACT_ATOMS: atom_id res chain seq x y z
N MET A 1 -2.66 33.06 14.67
CA MET A 1 -4.09 33.41 14.46
C MET A 1 -4.90 32.26 13.83
N ILE A 2 -4.25 31.28 13.20
CA ILE A 2 -4.87 30.10 12.54
C ILE A 2 -5.37 29.02 13.52
N ASP A 3 -4.80 28.97 14.73
CA ASP A 3 -5.00 27.87 15.68
C ASP A 3 -6.38 27.84 16.39
N ARG A 4 -7.21 28.86 16.18
CA ARG A 4 -8.49 29.04 16.90
C ARG A 4 -9.74 28.58 16.11
N TYR A 5 -9.59 28.21 14.83
CA TYR A 5 -10.71 27.96 13.92
C TYR A 5 -10.98 26.47 13.59
N ILE A 6 -10.22 25.53 14.17
CA ILE A 6 -10.38 24.08 13.87
C ILE A 6 -11.46 23.39 14.75
N LYS A 7 -12.09 24.10 15.70
CA LYS A 7 -12.84 23.46 16.79
C LYS A 7 -14.35 23.29 16.63
N ASN A 8 -15.00 23.82 15.59
CA ASN A 8 -16.45 23.75 15.51
C ASN A 8 -16.94 22.72 14.49
N PHE A 9 -17.64 21.73 15.06
CA PHE A 9 -18.25 20.54 14.46
C PHE A 9 -18.85 20.75 13.07
N LEU A 10 -18.19 20.19 12.05
CA LEU A 10 -18.88 19.69 10.87
C LEU A 10 -19.70 18.46 11.27
N SER A 11 -21.02 18.53 11.10
CA SER A 11 -21.89 17.34 11.15
C SER A 11 -21.80 16.63 9.80
N PHE A 12 -21.48 15.33 9.82
CA PHE A 12 -21.33 14.51 8.60
C PHE A 12 -22.24 13.30 8.62
N VAL A 13 -22.71 12.92 7.43
CA VAL A 13 -23.24 11.57 7.17
C VAL A 13 -22.27 10.88 6.22
N VAL A 14 -21.85 9.66 6.57
CA VAL A 14 -20.95 8.83 5.76
C VAL A 14 -21.67 7.54 5.42
N ILE A 15 -21.72 7.21 4.13
CA ILE A 15 -22.15 5.88 3.65
C ILE A 15 -20.92 5.24 3.00
N VAL A 16 -20.49 4.10 3.52
CA VAL A 16 -19.38 3.32 2.96
C VAL A 16 -19.91 1.98 2.46
N ALA A 17 -19.62 1.66 1.21
CA ALA A 17 -19.81 0.33 0.66
C ALA A 17 -18.44 -0.30 0.38
N LEU A 18 -18.26 -1.54 0.82
CA LEU A 18 -17.05 -2.34 0.62
C LEU A 18 -17.41 -3.60 -0.14
N THR A 19 -16.75 -3.84 -1.26
CA THR A 19 -16.85 -5.09 -2.01
C THR A 19 -15.46 -5.71 -2.16
N GLY A 20 -15.33 -6.99 -1.81
CA GLY A 20 -14.12 -7.77 -2.02
C GLY A 20 -14.22 -8.58 -3.30
N LEU A 21 -13.12 -8.68 -4.05
CA LEU A 21 -13.00 -9.61 -5.17
C LEU A 21 -12.35 -10.90 -4.64
N PRO A 22 -12.99 -12.08 -4.79
CA PRO A 22 -12.40 -13.34 -4.38
C PRO A 22 -11.14 -13.62 -5.20
N GLY A 23 -10.12 -14.16 -4.54
CA GLY A 23 -8.86 -14.41 -5.22
C GLY A 23 -8.95 -15.55 -6.22
N THR A 24 -8.43 -15.34 -7.43
CA THR A 24 -8.33 -16.38 -8.46
C THR A 24 -6.90 -16.86 -8.56
N ALA A 25 -6.70 -18.18 -8.36
CA ALA A 25 -5.44 -18.83 -8.65
C ALA A 25 -5.37 -19.10 -10.16
N GLY A 26 -4.49 -18.39 -10.86
CA GLY A 26 -4.21 -18.60 -12.28
C GLY A 26 -3.13 -19.66 -12.46
N GLY A 27 -3.52 -20.94 -12.40
CA GLY A 27 -2.62 -22.06 -12.68
C GLY A 27 -3.33 -23.10 -13.56
N GLY A 28 -2.91 -23.24 -14.81
CA GLY A 28 -3.49 -24.20 -15.75
C GLY A 28 -3.21 -25.64 -15.32
N GLN A 29 -4.19 -26.30 -14.68
CA GLN A 29 -4.16 -27.75 -14.53
C GLN A 29 -4.68 -28.41 -15.82
N SER A 30 -3.77 -28.87 -16.68
CA SER A 30 -4.12 -29.87 -17.68
C SER A 30 -4.33 -31.21 -16.96
N VAL A 31 -5.57 -31.55 -16.65
CA VAL A 31 -5.95 -32.89 -16.19
C VAL A 31 -5.89 -33.83 -17.39
N SER A 32 -4.75 -34.48 -17.61
CA SER A 32 -4.69 -35.66 -18.48
C SER A 32 -5.10 -36.87 -17.67
N ASN A 33 -6.37 -37.27 -17.85
CA ASN A 33 -6.92 -38.50 -17.32
C ASN A 33 -6.38 -39.67 -18.16
N SER A 34 -5.63 -40.60 -17.56
CA SER A 34 -5.38 -41.91 -18.16
C SER A 34 -5.19 -42.97 -17.07
N ASP A 35 -6.31 -43.58 -16.68
CA ASP A 35 -6.32 -44.93 -16.13
C ASP A 35 -5.68 -45.88 -17.16
N GLN A 36 -4.48 -46.39 -16.86
CA GLN A 36 -3.98 -47.63 -17.46
C GLN A 36 -2.90 -48.25 -16.55
N SER A 37 -3.20 -49.43 -16.01
CA SER A 37 -2.26 -50.27 -15.26
C SER A 37 -1.00 -50.59 -16.09
N PRO A 38 0.20 -50.61 -15.50
CA PRO A 38 1.41 -50.94 -16.24
C PRO A 38 1.58 -52.45 -16.42
N ALA A 39 1.91 -52.87 -17.64
CA ALA A 39 2.50 -54.18 -17.92
C ALA A 39 3.99 -54.20 -17.51
N PRO A 40 4.54 -55.33 -17.04
CA PRO A 40 5.92 -55.38 -16.56
C PRO A 40 6.89 -55.58 -17.73
N GLY A 41 7.73 -54.59 -17.99
CA GLY A 41 8.88 -54.74 -18.89
C GLY A 41 9.16 -53.53 -19.77
N SER A 42 9.75 -52.49 -19.20
CA SER A 42 10.60 -51.57 -19.96
C SER A 42 11.58 -50.85 -19.01
N SER A 43 12.84 -50.86 -19.40
CA SER A 43 13.97 -50.21 -18.74
C SER A 43 13.76 -48.69 -18.63
N PRO A 44 14.30 -48.01 -17.60
CA PRO A 44 14.13 -46.57 -17.47
C PRO A 44 15.16 -45.85 -18.36
N THR A 45 14.75 -45.49 -19.57
CA THR A 45 15.44 -44.45 -20.35
C THR A 45 14.41 -43.54 -20.99
N ALA A 46 14.14 -42.43 -20.33
CA ALA A 46 13.75 -41.17 -20.95
C ALA A 46 13.96 -40.08 -19.90
N ASP A 47 14.92 -39.19 -20.14
CA ASP A 47 14.96 -37.88 -19.50
C ASP A 47 13.55 -37.30 -19.59
N SER A 48 12.90 -37.10 -18.45
CA SER A 48 11.66 -36.34 -18.41
C SER A 48 11.99 -34.97 -18.98
N PRO A 49 11.31 -34.51 -20.05
CA PRO A 49 11.59 -33.18 -20.58
C PRO A 49 11.41 -32.19 -19.44
N SER A 50 12.47 -31.43 -19.15
CA SER A 50 12.46 -30.40 -18.12
C SER A 50 11.25 -29.52 -18.36
N ARG A 51 10.29 -29.52 -17.44
CA ARG A 51 9.12 -28.64 -17.52
C ARG A 51 9.61 -27.21 -17.74
N PRO A 52 9.03 -26.48 -18.71
CA PRO A 52 9.42 -25.09 -18.92
C PRO A 52 9.19 -24.29 -17.63
N TRP A 53 10.14 -23.42 -17.29
CA TRP A 53 10.17 -22.68 -16.03
C TRP A 53 8.89 -21.87 -15.72
N TYR A 54 8.14 -21.48 -16.75
CA TYR A 54 6.88 -20.75 -16.61
C TYR A 54 5.71 -21.60 -16.08
N GLU A 55 5.77 -22.93 -16.16
CA GLU A 55 4.73 -23.82 -15.62
C GLU A 55 4.75 -23.91 -14.08
N ASN A 56 5.87 -23.51 -13.46
CA ASN A 56 6.00 -23.43 -12.00
C ASN A 56 5.54 -22.07 -11.45
N ILE A 57 5.17 -21.12 -12.31
CA ILE A 57 4.70 -19.82 -11.88
C ILE A 57 3.26 -19.96 -11.37
N SER A 58 3.08 -19.77 -10.07
CA SER A 58 1.75 -19.67 -9.48
C SER A 58 1.43 -18.21 -9.20
N THR A 59 0.27 -17.76 -9.67
CA THR A 59 -0.15 -16.37 -9.54
C THR A 59 -1.49 -16.29 -8.83
N HIS A 60 -1.54 -15.50 -7.78
CA HIS A 60 -2.74 -15.20 -7.01
C HIS A 60 -3.10 -13.73 -7.22
N TRP A 61 -4.31 -13.50 -7.69
CA TRP A 61 -4.88 -12.16 -7.77
C TRP A 61 -5.91 -11.99 -6.68
N GLY A 62 -6.06 -10.77 -6.18
CA GLY A 62 -7.10 -10.38 -5.24
C GLY A 62 -7.39 -8.89 -5.39
N GLY A 63 -8.37 -8.39 -4.66
CA GLY A 63 -8.64 -6.97 -4.69
C GLY A 63 -9.84 -6.56 -3.87
N ARG A 64 -10.02 -5.25 -3.77
CA ARG A 64 -11.17 -4.63 -3.12
C ARG A 64 -11.56 -3.35 -3.84
N MET A 65 -12.84 -3.03 -3.77
CA MET A 65 -13.35 -1.72 -4.15
C MET A 65 -14.09 -1.14 -2.95
N LYS A 66 -13.68 0.06 -2.53
CA LYS A 66 -14.36 0.87 -1.52
C LYS A 66 -14.99 2.06 -2.24
N THR A 67 -16.26 2.32 -1.99
CA THR A 67 -16.90 3.58 -2.39
C THR A 67 -17.49 4.25 -1.17
N ALA A 68 -17.39 5.57 -1.12
CA ALA A 68 -17.90 6.35 -0.02
C ALA A 68 -18.58 7.63 -0.52
N GLY A 69 -19.73 7.95 0.07
CA GLY A 69 -20.42 9.22 -0.11
C GLY A 69 -20.41 10.01 1.19
N PHE A 70 -20.22 11.33 1.08
CA PHE A 70 -20.16 12.24 2.20
C PHE A 70 -21.12 13.40 1.98
N ALA A 71 -21.89 13.73 3.00
CA ALA A 71 -22.60 15.00 3.10
C ALA A 71 -22.06 15.73 4.33
N SER A 72 -21.58 16.96 4.13
CA SER A 72 -21.01 17.78 5.19
C SER A 72 -21.65 19.16 5.23
N ARG A 73 -21.85 19.73 6.42
CA ARG A 73 -22.32 21.11 6.55
C ARG A 73 -21.15 22.02 6.91
N VAL A 74 -20.82 22.93 6.01
CA VAL A 74 -19.81 23.97 6.15
C VAL A 74 -20.49 25.26 6.57
N THR A 75 -19.96 25.90 7.60
CA THR A 75 -20.48 27.13 8.22
C THR A 75 -19.52 28.29 8.04
N ASP A 76 -20.00 29.49 8.33
CA ASP A 76 -19.29 30.77 8.10
C ASP A 76 -18.10 30.98 9.03
N ASP A 77 -17.87 30.08 10.00
CA ASP A 77 -16.71 30.07 10.90
C ASP A 77 -15.56 29.16 10.41
N THR A 78 -15.59 28.76 9.14
CA THR A 78 -14.58 27.88 8.53
C THR A 78 -13.71 28.62 7.52
N ILE A 79 -12.56 28.04 7.16
CA ILE A 79 -11.68 28.56 6.09
C ILE A 79 -12.37 28.60 4.72
N PHE A 80 -13.53 27.96 4.58
CA PHE A 80 -14.33 27.91 3.36
C PHE A 80 -15.35 29.05 3.26
N GLU A 81 -15.48 29.90 4.28
CA GLU A 81 -16.35 31.09 4.23
C GLU A 81 -16.16 31.91 2.93
N PRO A 82 -14.94 32.21 2.46
CA PRO A 82 -14.74 33.03 1.27
C PRO A 82 -15.22 32.38 -0.03
N VAL A 83 -15.29 31.05 -0.06
CA VAL A 83 -15.68 30.26 -1.23
C VAL A 83 -17.11 29.74 -1.14
N GLY A 84 -17.81 30.03 -0.04
CA GLY A 84 -19.23 29.77 0.14
C GLY A 84 -19.51 28.59 1.07
N THR A 85 -20.50 28.79 1.92
CA THR A 85 -20.90 27.84 2.96
C THR A 85 -22.18 27.11 2.56
N GLY A 86 -22.54 26.06 3.31
CA GLY A 86 -23.72 25.24 3.01
C GLY A 86 -23.45 23.74 3.13
N THR A 87 -24.31 22.94 2.51
CA THR A 87 -24.13 21.48 2.48
C THR A 87 -23.25 21.12 1.29
N TYR A 88 -22.12 20.48 1.55
CA TYR A 88 -21.22 19.94 0.55
C TYR A 88 -21.48 18.45 0.36
N TYR A 89 -21.46 18.02 -0.90
CA TYR A 89 -21.55 16.62 -1.28
C TYR A 89 -20.25 16.17 -1.92
N ASP A 90 -19.71 15.07 -1.41
CA ASP A 90 -18.49 14.47 -1.91
C ASP A 90 -18.67 12.97 -2.12
N ALA A 91 -17.90 12.41 -3.04
CA ALA A 91 -17.85 11.01 -3.34
C ALA A 91 -16.41 10.58 -3.59
N GLY A 92 -16.10 9.36 -3.16
CA GLY A 92 -14.80 8.75 -3.37
C GLY A 92 -14.93 7.29 -3.75
N ALA A 93 -13.98 6.83 -4.56
CA ALA A 93 -13.79 5.43 -4.89
C ALA A 93 -12.31 5.07 -4.75
N ASN A 94 -12.03 3.94 -4.09
CA ASN A 94 -10.70 3.36 -4.02
C ASN A 94 -10.80 1.93 -4.54
N PHE A 95 -10.12 1.68 -5.65
CA PHE A 95 -9.92 0.35 -6.20
C PHE A 95 -8.51 -0.11 -5.84
N ARG A 96 -8.40 -1.32 -5.27
CA ARG A 96 -7.13 -1.95 -4.95
C ARG A 96 -7.07 -3.31 -5.61
N LEU A 97 -5.98 -3.56 -6.33
CA LEU A 97 -5.64 -4.84 -6.94
C LEU A 97 -4.38 -5.36 -6.28
N THR A 98 -4.42 -6.60 -5.82
CA THR A 98 -3.28 -7.29 -5.21
C THR A 98 -2.87 -8.44 -6.11
N ASN A 99 -1.58 -8.55 -6.38
CA ASN A 99 -0.99 -9.65 -7.10
C ASN A 99 0.14 -10.24 -6.26
N GLU A 100 0.16 -11.55 -6.16
CA GLU A 100 1.24 -12.31 -5.58
C GLU A 100 1.64 -13.39 -6.59
N THR A 101 2.88 -13.34 -7.05
CA THR A 101 3.41 -14.25 -8.07
C THR A 101 4.59 -15.00 -7.50
N PHE A 102 4.47 -16.31 -7.38
CA PHE A 102 5.56 -17.22 -7.00
C PHE A 102 6.20 -17.77 -8.27
N PHE A 103 7.49 -17.50 -8.45
CA PHE A 103 8.28 -18.08 -9.53
C PHE A 103 8.81 -19.46 -9.13
N THR A 104 9.09 -19.65 -7.84
CA THR A 104 9.46 -20.91 -7.19
C THR A 104 8.99 -20.87 -5.74
N ASP A 105 9.13 -21.96 -4.99
CA ASP A 105 8.88 -22.00 -3.54
C ASP A 105 9.79 -21.04 -2.75
N ALA A 106 10.91 -20.62 -3.36
CA ALA A 106 11.92 -19.76 -2.77
C ALA A 106 11.87 -18.32 -3.28
N VAL A 107 11.13 -18.02 -4.35
CA VAL A 107 11.16 -16.69 -5.01
C VAL A 107 9.76 -16.25 -5.37
N PHE A 108 9.32 -15.14 -4.80
CA PHE A 108 8.02 -14.54 -5.10
C PHE A 108 8.07 -13.03 -5.15
N THR A 109 7.08 -12.42 -5.79
CA THR A 109 6.87 -10.96 -5.83
C THR A 109 5.46 -10.63 -5.42
N GLU A 110 5.29 -9.50 -4.74
CA GLU A 110 3.99 -8.94 -4.37
C GLU A 110 3.84 -7.53 -4.94
N ILE A 111 2.71 -7.28 -5.57
CA ILE A 111 2.38 -6.02 -6.23
C ILE A 111 0.99 -5.59 -5.78
N HIS A 112 0.90 -4.44 -5.10
CA HIS A 112 -0.38 -3.84 -4.70
C HIS A 112 -0.58 -2.52 -5.44
N TYR A 113 -1.49 -2.54 -6.41
CA TYR A 113 -1.89 -1.36 -7.17
C TYR A 113 -3.16 -0.76 -6.58
N GLU A 114 -3.20 0.56 -6.46
CA GLU A 114 -4.35 1.31 -6.02
C GLU A 114 -4.69 2.42 -7.00
N LEU A 115 -5.98 2.59 -7.23
CA LEU A 115 -6.55 3.67 -8.04
C LEU A 115 -7.58 4.39 -7.18
N LEU A 116 -7.38 5.69 -6.98
CA LEU A 116 -8.18 6.54 -6.12
C LEU A 116 -8.85 7.60 -6.96
N TRP A 117 -10.17 7.65 -6.90
CA TRP A 117 -10.96 8.74 -7.43
C TRP A 117 -11.64 9.47 -6.28
N PHE A 118 -11.61 10.79 -6.31
CA PHE A 118 -12.35 11.60 -5.35
C PHE A 118 -12.88 12.84 -6.05
N GLY A 119 -14.12 13.19 -5.77
CA GLY A 119 -14.74 14.37 -6.33
C GLY A 119 -15.88 14.90 -5.47
N GLY A 120 -16.16 16.19 -5.60
CA GLY A 120 -17.20 16.83 -4.81
C GLY A 120 -17.00 18.32 -4.64
N ASP A 121 -17.87 18.89 -3.82
CA ASP A 121 -17.87 20.30 -3.48
C ASP A 121 -16.61 20.69 -2.71
N SER A 122 -16.08 19.80 -1.86
CA SER A 122 -14.89 20.08 -1.07
C SER A 122 -13.66 20.33 -1.95
N ILE A 123 -13.46 19.54 -3.02
CA ILE A 123 -12.34 19.72 -3.97
C ILE A 123 -12.52 21.02 -4.75
N ARG A 124 -13.73 21.27 -5.26
CA ARG A 124 -14.06 22.51 -5.97
C ARG A 124 -13.78 23.73 -5.11
N LYS A 125 -14.25 23.73 -3.87
CA LYS A 125 -14.11 24.85 -2.94
C LYS A 125 -12.69 25.01 -2.45
N GLN A 126 -11.94 23.92 -2.30
CA GLN A 126 -10.50 23.99 -2.02
C GLN A 126 -9.72 24.64 -3.17
N ASN A 127 -10.04 24.30 -4.42
CA ASN A 127 -9.41 24.91 -5.58
C ASN A 127 -9.77 26.40 -5.72
N GLU A 128 -11.05 26.77 -5.56
CA GLU A 128 -11.48 28.18 -5.49
C GLU A 128 -10.74 28.93 -4.35
N LEU A 129 -10.46 28.25 -3.23
CA LEU A 129 -9.77 28.85 -2.09
C LEU A 129 -8.28 29.05 -2.38
N ARG A 130 -7.66 28.16 -3.16
CA ARG A 130 -6.26 28.29 -3.63
C ARG A 130 -6.09 29.46 -4.58
N ASP A 131 -7.08 29.74 -5.43
CA ASP A 131 -7.08 30.92 -6.30
C ASP A 131 -7.02 32.23 -5.47
N ILE A 132 -7.60 32.22 -4.26
CA ILE A 132 -7.59 33.34 -3.32
C ILE A 132 -6.33 33.34 -2.45
N PHE A 133 -5.87 32.14 -2.03
CA PHE A 133 -4.73 31.94 -1.14
C PHE A 133 -3.73 30.93 -1.75
N PRO A 134 -2.81 31.37 -2.63
CA PRO A 134 -1.91 30.48 -3.37
C PRO A 134 -0.92 29.68 -2.51
N THR A 135 -0.73 30.06 -1.25
CA THR A 135 0.17 29.38 -0.31
C THR A 135 -0.50 28.21 0.42
N LEU A 136 -1.76 27.90 0.11
CA LEU A 136 -2.46 26.77 0.74
C LEU A 136 -1.93 25.43 0.20
N PRO A 137 -1.69 24.43 1.07
CA PRO A 137 -1.28 23.11 0.63
C PRO A 137 -2.32 22.42 -0.27
N ASP A 138 -1.84 21.65 -1.25
CA ASP A 138 -2.64 21.00 -2.30
C ASP A 138 -3.63 19.94 -1.76
N ASN A 139 -3.40 19.40 -0.55
CA ASN A 139 -4.16 18.26 0.00
C ASN A 139 -4.81 18.52 1.37
N LEU A 140 -5.16 19.76 1.68
CA LEU A 140 -5.73 20.16 2.98
C LEU A 140 -6.93 19.30 3.45
N LEU A 141 -7.80 18.87 2.53
CA LEU A 141 -8.98 18.07 2.85
C LEU A 141 -8.90 16.61 2.41
N PHE A 142 -7.77 16.17 1.86
CA PHE A 142 -7.67 14.76 1.48
C PHE A 142 -7.71 13.89 2.73
N ARG A 143 -8.81 13.14 2.85
CA ARG A 143 -9.13 12.30 4.02
C ARG A 143 -8.49 10.91 3.94
N GLY A 144 -7.73 10.63 2.87
CA GLY A 144 -6.95 9.41 2.69
C GLY A 144 -5.49 9.57 3.13
N ALA A 145 -4.71 8.50 2.97
CA ALA A 145 -3.27 8.55 3.19
C ALA A 145 -2.61 9.54 2.22
N PRO A 146 -1.62 10.35 2.63
CA PRO A 146 -0.95 11.29 1.73
C PRO A 146 -0.56 10.64 0.39
N LEU A 147 -0.92 11.29 -0.71
CA LEU A 147 -0.59 10.85 -2.08
C LEU A 147 0.76 11.43 -2.52
N THR A 148 1.80 11.19 -1.73
CA THR A 148 3.15 11.71 -2.00
C THR A 148 4.19 10.65 -1.65
N ASP A 149 5.19 10.54 -2.53
CA ASP A 149 6.35 9.66 -2.40
C ASP A 149 7.66 10.47 -2.30
N ASP A 150 7.62 11.78 -2.03
CA ASP A 150 8.77 12.69 -2.13
C ASP A 150 9.96 12.25 -1.26
N ARG A 151 9.66 11.66 -0.09
CA ARG A 151 10.66 11.16 0.85
C ARG A 151 11.07 9.70 0.63
N ARG A 152 10.47 9.01 -0.33
CA ARG A 152 10.75 7.60 -0.65
C ARG A 152 11.81 7.48 -1.74
N LEU A 153 12.36 6.28 -1.90
CA LEU A 153 13.36 6.02 -2.94
C LEU A 153 12.73 5.99 -4.34
N MET A 154 11.54 5.41 -4.47
CA MET A 154 10.80 5.25 -5.72
C MET A 154 9.63 6.23 -5.74
N ASP A 155 9.39 6.85 -6.88
CA ASP A 155 8.18 7.63 -7.11
C ASP A 155 7.16 6.75 -7.85
N LEU A 156 6.16 6.24 -7.13
CA LEU A 156 5.16 5.31 -7.66
C LEU A 156 3.73 5.75 -7.32
N THR A 157 3.56 7.01 -6.95
CA THR A 157 2.26 7.62 -6.60
C THR A 157 2.10 8.88 -7.42
N ASP A 158 1.08 8.93 -8.26
CA ASP A 158 0.93 10.03 -9.21
C ASP A 158 -0.55 10.38 -9.42
N ILE A 159 -0.81 11.65 -9.71
CA ILE A 159 -2.13 12.16 -10.07
C ILE A 159 -2.28 12.03 -11.59
N ILE A 160 -3.01 11.01 -12.02
CA ILE A 160 -3.31 10.76 -13.43
C ILE A 160 -4.05 11.95 -14.03
N LYS A 161 -5.01 12.49 -13.28
CA LYS A 161 -5.85 13.58 -13.75
C LYS A 161 -6.40 14.40 -12.60
N GLU A 162 -6.31 15.71 -12.73
CA GLU A 162 -6.89 16.68 -11.81
C GLU A 162 -7.81 17.63 -12.59
N GLU A 163 -8.98 17.87 -12.03
CA GLU A 163 -10.00 18.78 -12.55
C GLU A 163 -10.54 19.61 -11.40
N ASN A 164 -11.27 20.69 -11.70
CA ASN A 164 -11.72 21.63 -10.67
C ASN A 164 -12.51 20.98 -9.53
N SER A 165 -13.31 19.94 -9.79
CA SER A 165 -14.17 19.31 -8.78
C SER A 165 -13.83 17.86 -8.47
N TRP A 166 -12.79 17.28 -9.09
CA TRP A 166 -12.41 15.89 -8.87
C TRP A 166 -10.97 15.62 -9.31
N PHE A 167 -10.38 14.56 -8.78
CA PHE A 167 -9.10 14.04 -9.23
C PHE A 167 -9.10 12.51 -9.27
N LEU A 168 -8.17 11.97 -10.04
CA LEU A 168 -7.86 10.56 -10.16
C LEU A 168 -6.36 10.38 -9.94
N ALA A 169 -6.02 9.58 -8.94
CA ALA A 169 -4.65 9.26 -8.57
C ALA A 169 -4.42 7.75 -8.65
N GLN A 170 -3.20 7.36 -8.96
CA GLN A 170 -2.72 5.99 -8.84
C GLN A 170 -1.63 5.89 -7.79
N ARG A 171 -1.48 4.69 -7.25
CA ARG A 171 -0.42 4.35 -6.31
C ARG A 171 0.00 2.91 -6.44
N LEU A 172 1.30 2.66 -6.52
CA LEU A 172 1.88 1.36 -6.24
C LEU A 172 2.30 1.31 -4.77
N ASP A 173 1.42 0.76 -3.94
CA ASP A 173 1.61 0.73 -2.48
C ASP A 173 2.61 -0.36 -2.07
N ARG A 174 2.72 -1.44 -2.86
CA ARG A 174 3.71 -2.50 -2.66
C ARG A 174 4.27 -2.97 -3.98
N LEU A 175 5.58 -3.14 -4.00
CA LEU A 175 6.34 -3.69 -5.11
C LEU A 175 7.65 -4.20 -4.53
N TYR A 176 7.72 -5.49 -4.24
CA TYR A 176 8.95 -6.08 -3.72
C TYR A 176 9.18 -7.49 -4.25
N LEU A 177 10.45 -7.84 -4.36
CA LEU A 177 10.91 -9.21 -4.61
C LEU A 177 11.32 -9.84 -3.29
N ALA A 178 10.92 -11.09 -3.07
CA ALA A 178 11.25 -11.87 -1.91
C ALA A 178 12.01 -13.14 -2.29
N LEU A 179 13.09 -13.39 -1.56
CA LEU A 179 13.89 -14.60 -1.60
C LEU A 179 13.78 -15.29 -0.25
N LEU A 180 13.29 -16.53 -0.25
CA LEU A 180 13.14 -17.39 0.92
C LEU A 180 14.19 -18.49 0.86
N GLY A 181 14.90 -18.69 1.96
CA GLY A 181 15.79 -19.82 2.15
C GLY A 181 15.54 -20.48 3.50
N ASP A 182 16.16 -21.64 3.71
CA ASP A 182 15.91 -22.46 4.91
C ASP A 182 16.22 -21.76 6.23
N GLN A 183 17.15 -20.82 6.22
CA GLN A 183 17.66 -20.12 7.41
C GLN A 183 17.40 -18.62 7.38
N GLY A 184 16.69 -18.10 6.38
CA GLY A 184 16.47 -16.66 6.29
C GLY A 184 15.60 -16.24 5.11
N SER A 185 15.25 -14.96 5.11
CA SER A 185 14.53 -14.32 4.01
C SER A 185 15.14 -12.98 3.69
N LEU A 186 15.08 -12.60 2.43
CA LEU A 186 15.48 -11.29 1.94
C LEU A 186 14.34 -10.71 1.11
N ARG A 187 13.86 -9.52 1.48
CA ARG A 187 12.86 -8.76 0.72
C ARG A 187 13.45 -7.42 0.32
N ILE A 188 13.32 -7.08 -0.96
CA ILE A 188 13.86 -5.83 -1.52
C ILE A 188 12.76 -5.13 -2.29
N GLY A 189 12.52 -3.86 -1.95
CA GLY A 189 11.55 -2.99 -2.63
C GLY A 189 10.59 -2.32 -1.66
N ARG A 190 9.45 -1.87 -2.19
CA ARG A 190 8.39 -1.23 -1.42
C ARG A 190 7.58 -2.28 -0.68
N GLN A 191 7.71 -2.30 0.65
CA GLN A 191 7.03 -3.25 1.52
C GLN A 191 6.48 -2.54 2.76
N ALA A 192 5.46 -3.12 3.38
CA ALA A 192 4.96 -2.66 4.67
C ALA A 192 5.49 -3.60 5.76
N ILE A 193 6.27 -3.07 6.71
CA ILE A 193 6.74 -3.82 7.88
C ILE A 193 6.08 -3.25 9.12
N THR A 194 5.75 -4.13 10.06
CA THR A 194 5.32 -3.75 11.39
C THR A 194 6.20 -4.41 12.43
N TRP A 195 6.81 -3.61 13.30
CA TRP A 195 7.48 -4.10 14.50
C TRP A 195 6.59 -3.91 15.71
N GLY A 196 5.81 -4.94 16.06
CA GLY A 196 4.91 -4.96 17.22
C GLY A 196 3.46 -5.23 16.83
N ASP A 197 2.81 -6.12 17.57
CA ASP A 197 1.41 -6.47 17.35
C ASP A 197 0.53 -5.47 18.09
N GLY A 198 0.19 -4.35 17.45
CA GLY A 198 -0.53 -3.24 18.06
C GLY A 198 -1.63 -2.72 17.13
N PHE A 199 -2.86 -3.22 17.33
CA PHE A 199 -4.03 -2.97 16.49
C PHE A 199 -4.56 -1.51 16.49
N VAL A 200 -4.02 -0.61 17.32
CA VAL A 200 -4.60 0.75 17.47
C VAL A 200 -3.54 1.86 17.46
N PHE A 201 -2.35 1.60 17.99
CA PHE A 201 -1.20 2.49 17.90
C PHE A 201 0.00 1.62 18.25
N ASN A 202 1.00 1.57 17.36
CA ASN A 202 2.21 0.86 17.66
C ASN A 202 3.31 1.90 17.91
N PRO A 203 3.59 2.27 19.18
CA PRO A 203 4.58 3.29 19.51
C PRO A 203 6.01 2.90 19.09
N MET A 204 6.21 1.64 18.68
CA MET A 204 7.47 1.11 18.14
C MET A 204 7.51 1.06 16.60
N ASP A 205 6.45 1.49 15.91
CA ASP A 205 6.43 1.65 14.45
C ASP A 205 7.08 2.99 14.05
N LEU A 206 8.40 3.04 14.24
CA LEU A 206 9.26 4.19 13.93
C LEU A 206 9.34 4.48 12.42
N PHE A 207 8.92 3.53 11.57
CA PHE A 207 9.09 3.60 10.12
C PHE A 207 7.81 3.97 9.39
N ASN A 208 6.64 3.63 9.93
CA ASN A 208 5.37 3.95 9.30
C ASN A 208 4.21 4.10 10.31
N PRO A 209 4.27 5.12 11.18
CA PRO A 209 3.16 5.41 12.08
C PRO A 209 1.93 5.85 11.27
N PHE A 210 0.75 5.34 11.64
CA PHE A 210 -0.49 5.82 11.04
C PHE A 210 -0.63 7.33 11.23
N SER A 211 -1.01 8.04 10.15
CA SER A 211 -1.35 9.45 10.27
C SER A 211 -2.50 9.62 11.27
N PRO A 212 -2.42 10.55 12.25
CA PRO A 212 -3.50 10.79 13.21
C PRO A 212 -4.81 11.26 12.55
N THR A 213 -4.77 11.69 11.29
CA THR A 213 -5.94 12.12 10.49
C THR A 213 -6.49 11.04 9.56
N ALA A 214 -5.85 9.87 9.44
CA ALA A 214 -6.33 8.81 8.56
C ALA A 214 -7.59 8.15 9.14
N ILE A 215 -8.71 8.30 8.42
CA ILE A 215 -9.99 7.64 8.77
C ILE A 215 -9.96 6.15 8.39
N ASP A 216 -9.18 5.78 7.37
CA ASP A 216 -8.96 4.38 6.96
C ASP A 216 -7.62 3.88 7.51
N ARG A 217 -7.65 3.32 8.73
CA ARG A 217 -6.47 2.73 9.41
C ARG A 217 -6.21 1.27 9.00
N ASP A 218 -6.95 0.76 8.01
CA ASP A 218 -6.91 -0.66 7.65
C ASP A 218 -5.57 -1.07 7.00
N TYR A 219 -4.83 -0.11 6.40
CA TYR A 219 -3.61 -0.41 5.64
C TYR A 219 -2.45 0.52 5.96
N LYS A 220 -1.30 -0.10 6.20
CA LYS A 220 -0.01 0.56 6.40
C LYS A 220 0.63 0.87 5.05
N VAL A 221 1.13 2.11 4.90
CA VAL A 221 1.78 2.56 3.67
C VAL A 221 3.10 1.84 3.45
N GLY A 222 3.41 1.40 2.23
CA GLY A 222 4.71 0.80 1.95
C GLY A 222 5.86 1.82 2.07
N ASP A 223 7.05 1.37 2.47
CA ASP A 223 8.29 2.16 2.38
C ASP A 223 9.36 1.34 1.63
N ASP A 224 10.31 2.04 1.03
CA ASP A 224 11.30 1.45 0.13
C ASP A 224 12.50 0.96 0.92
N MET A 225 12.62 -0.36 1.04
CA MET A 225 13.58 -0.95 1.97
C MET A 225 14.11 -2.31 1.56
N ILE A 226 15.28 -2.61 2.12
CA ILE A 226 15.84 -3.95 2.19
C ILE A 226 15.53 -4.52 3.58
N ASN A 227 14.93 -5.69 3.61
CA ASN A 227 14.60 -6.43 4.82
C ASN A 227 15.26 -7.80 4.75
N ALA A 228 16.25 -8.01 5.61
CA ALA A 228 16.91 -9.30 5.75
C ALA A 228 16.55 -9.90 7.11
N GLN A 229 16.07 -11.14 7.12
CA GLN A 229 15.84 -11.90 8.34
C GLN A 229 16.66 -13.18 8.30
N TYR A 230 17.27 -13.53 9.43
CA TYR A 230 18.04 -14.74 9.59
C TYR A 230 17.65 -15.46 10.89
N SER A 231 17.29 -16.74 10.77
CA SER A 231 16.93 -17.58 11.90
C SER A 231 18.17 -18.26 12.47
N LEU A 232 18.45 -18.00 13.75
CA LEU A 232 19.51 -18.63 14.52
C LEU A 232 19.05 -19.96 15.15
N LYS A 233 18.17 -20.70 14.47
CA LYS A 233 17.62 -21.99 14.93
C LYS A 233 17.08 -21.90 16.36
N GLN A 234 17.74 -22.55 17.32
CA GLN A 234 17.34 -22.63 18.72
C GLN A 234 17.58 -21.34 19.52
N PHE A 235 18.35 -20.40 18.98
CA PHE A 235 18.76 -19.20 19.72
C PHE A 235 17.84 -18.00 19.48
N GLY A 236 17.03 -18.02 18.41
CA GLY A 236 16.11 -16.94 18.05
C GLY A 236 16.31 -16.43 16.61
N ASP A 237 16.02 -15.16 16.35
CA ASP A 237 16.07 -14.56 15.02
C ASP A 237 16.67 -13.14 15.03
N ILE A 238 17.32 -12.81 13.92
CA ILE A 238 17.88 -11.49 13.63
C ILE A 238 17.12 -10.92 12.44
N GLN A 239 16.68 -9.67 12.54
CA GLN A 239 16.11 -8.93 11.41
C GLN A 239 16.84 -7.60 11.26
N LEU A 240 17.21 -7.26 10.04
CA LEU A 240 17.85 -6.00 9.66
C LEU A 240 17.02 -5.32 8.59
N LEU A 241 16.78 -4.03 8.78
CA LEU A 241 16.05 -3.17 7.88
C LEU A 241 16.94 -2.01 7.46
N TYR A 242 17.01 -1.76 6.16
CA TYR A 242 17.62 -0.58 5.59
C TYR A 242 16.60 0.13 4.71
N VAL A 243 16.22 1.34 5.09
CA VAL A 243 15.28 2.19 4.37
C VAL A 243 16.07 3.28 3.66
N ALA A 244 15.99 3.32 2.33
CA ALA A 244 16.62 4.36 1.54
C ALA A 244 15.61 5.49 1.30
N ARG A 245 16.06 6.74 1.42
CA ARG A 245 15.20 7.91 1.28
C ARG A 245 15.88 8.97 0.42
N ARG A 246 15.06 9.76 -0.26
CA ARG A 246 15.51 10.96 -0.96
C ARG A 246 15.34 12.18 -0.07
N ASN A 247 16.20 13.16 -0.27
CA ASN A 247 16.02 14.48 0.30
C ASN A 247 14.91 15.21 -0.50
N PRO A 248 13.85 15.70 0.17
CA PRO A 248 12.70 16.30 -0.51
C PRO A 248 13.02 17.64 -1.20
N ASP A 249 14.15 18.27 -0.90
CA ASP A 249 14.52 19.57 -1.48
C ASP A 249 15.26 19.43 -2.82
N ASN A 250 15.95 18.31 -3.04
CA ASN A 250 16.83 18.10 -4.21
C ASN A 250 16.62 16.75 -4.94
N ASP A 251 15.72 15.88 -4.45
CA ASP A 251 15.47 14.53 -4.95
C ASP A 251 16.69 13.59 -4.99
N GLU A 252 17.77 13.92 -4.28
CA GLU A 252 18.98 13.10 -4.23
C GLU A 252 18.87 12.03 -3.13
N VAL A 253 19.42 10.84 -3.40
CA VAL A 253 19.52 9.76 -2.42
C VAL A 253 20.72 10.03 -1.52
N GLU A 254 20.45 10.44 -0.29
CA GLU A 254 21.48 10.82 0.67
C GLU A 254 21.51 9.84 1.86
N PHE A 255 22.70 9.50 2.34
CA PHE A 255 22.88 8.54 3.44
C PHE A 255 22.36 9.07 4.78
N ASP A 256 22.30 10.38 4.98
CA ASP A 256 21.74 11.01 6.17
C ASP A 256 20.21 10.99 6.21
N GLN A 257 19.56 10.82 5.05
CA GLN A 257 18.12 10.56 4.95
C GLN A 257 17.77 9.08 5.16
N ALA A 258 18.73 8.17 4.92
CA ALA A 258 18.54 6.74 5.09
C ALA A 258 18.34 6.35 6.56
N SER A 259 17.62 5.25 6.81
CA SER A 259 17.42 4.72 8.16
C SER A 259 17.81 3.25 8.23
N LEU A 260 18.57 2.90 9.26
CA LEU A 260 19.00 1.53 9.54
C LEU A 260 18.40 1.09 10.87
N ALA A 261 17.83 -0.11 10.92
CA ALA A 261 17.36 -0.69 12.16
C ALA A 261 17.59 -2.20 12.22
N GLY A 262 17.77 -2.69 13.45
CA GLY A 262 17.94 -4.11 13.72
C GLY A 262 17.03 -4.55 14.86
N LYS A 263 16.43 -5.73 14.72
CA LYS A 263 15.69 -6.42 15.76
C LYS A 263 16.36 -7.76 16.03
N LEU A 264 16.63 -8.02 17.30
CA LEU A 264 17.09 -9.31 17.78
C LEU A 264 16.00 -9.88 18.67
N HIS A 265 15.61 -11.12 18.42
CA HIS A 265 14.68 -11.84 19.26
C HIS A 265 15.36 -13.14 19.69
N PHE A 266 15.32 -13.43 20.98
CA PHE A 266 15.95 -14.61 21.57
C PHE A 266 14.87 -15.55 22.07
N ALA A 267 14.93 -16.82 21.68
CA ALA A 267 14.08 -17.83 22.28
C ALA A 267 14.65 -18.16 23.67
N LEU A 268 14.06 -17.57 24.72
CA LEU A 268 14.32 -17.98 26.10
C LEU A 268 13.64 -19.34 26.32
N GLY A 269 14.46 -20.37 26.53
CA GLY A 269 14.01 -21.72 26.91
C GLY A 269 13.48 -21.82 28.33
#